data_AF-A0A850C092-F1
#
_entry.id   AF-A0A850C092-F1
#
_cell.length_a   1.000
_cell.length_b   1.000
_cell.length_c   1.000
_cell.angle_alpha   90.00
_cell.angle_beta   90.00
_cell.angle_gamma   90.00
#
_symmetry.space_group_name_H-M   'P 1'
#
loop_
_entity.id
_entity.type
_entity.pdbx_description
1 polymer ?
#
loop_
_entity_poly.entity_id
_entity_poly.type
_entity_poly.pdbx_seq_one_letter_code
_entity_poly.pdbx_strand_id
1 'polypeptide(L)'
;MTTNDPQSVNMGSRLTPKLRMVDFPNADAIVREGLLAAPRPDEAVDIMLVNPPTPDGGLWIRTQHRVGRRTRENMVWPQVSLAQMAALLHPVYKVKVVDCNAERMGWHEFTQLLDKYQPKYYLTQLTAPTLENDLYGCFLAHARGAKTIAFGTHITPIPAETMRPYPSLDFALVGEPDLTIRDLLDHLEGKFDQRSPEINAMFTKTDPSYKPSLNADGTVNMHGIKGIAWRKGGEVSLSPDTLERLSY
;
A
#
# COMPACT_ATOMS: atom_id res chain seq x y z
N MET A 1 -92.86 6.04 -19.49
CA MET A 1 -91.68 5.26 -19.05
C MET A 1 -90.45 5.97 -19.58
N THR A 2 -89.83 6.81 -18.76
CA THR A 2 -88.65 7.60 -19.08
C THR A 2 -87.42 6.91 -18.48
N THR A 3 -86.60 6.32 -19.34
CA THR A 3 -85.34 5.67 -18.95
C THR A 3 -84.23 6.72 -18.90
N ASN A 4 -83.78 7.03 -17.68
CA ASN A 4 -82.51 7.72 -17.41
C ASN A 4 -81.35 6.80 -17.83
N ASP A 5 -80.52 7.25 -18.75
CA ASP A 5 -79.21 6.66 -19.01
C ASP A 5 -78.14 7.61 -18.44
N PRO A 6 -77.48 7.27 -17.32
CA PRO A 6 -76.39 8.08 -16.81
C PRO A 6 -75.14 7.82 -17.66
N GLN A 7 -74.81 8.77 -18.53
CA GLN A 7 -73.50 8.80 -19.21
C GLN A 7 -72.40 8.67 -18.16
N SER A 8 -71.70 7.54 -18.19
CA SER A 8 -70.52 7.28 -17.37
C SER A 8 -69.37 8.16 -17.85
N VAL A 9 -69.22 9.32 -17.23
CA VAL A 9 -68.07 10.19 -17.45
C VAL A 9 -66.83 9.44 -16.96
N ASN A 10 -65.95 9.07 -17.88
CA ASN A 10 -64.69 8.42 -17.59
C ASN A 10 -63.79 9.34 -16.74
N MET A 11 -63.64 9.01 -15.45
CA MET A 11 -62.82 9.73 -14.45
C MET A 11 -61.30 9.49 -14.61
N GLY A 12 -60.85 8.99 -15.77
CA GLY A 12 -59.49 8.57 -16.07
C GLY A 12 -58.48 9.68 -16.35
N SER A 13 -58.85 10.96 -16.24
CA SER A 13 -57.95 12.10 -16.43
C SER A 13 -57.29 12.55 -15.11
N ARG A 14 -56.74 11.61 -14.33
CA ARG A 14 -55.96 11.97 -13.14
C ARG A 14 -54.61 12.55 -13.59
N LEU A 15 -54.42 13.84 -13.31
CA LEU A 15 -53.13 14.54 -13.40
C LEU A 15 -52.02 13.65 -12.81
N THR A 16 -51.07 13.23 -13.63
CA THR A 16 -49.85 12.58 -13.15
C THR A 16 -49.16 13.59 -12.22
N PRO A 17 -49.03 13.33 -10.91
CA PRO A 17 -48.39 14.27 -10.00
C PRO A 17 -46.96 14.46 -10.49
N LYS A 18 -46.52 15.72 -10.69
CA LYS A 18 -45.11 15.99 -10.97
C LYS A 18 -44.31 15.49 -9.76
N LEU A 19 -43.66 14.35 -9.92
CA LEU A 19 -42.71 13.84 -8.94
C LEU A 19 -41.63 14.90 -8.76
N ARG A 20 -41.55 15.47 -7.55
CA ARG A 20 -40.48 16.38 -7.19
C ARG A 20 -39.19 15.56 -7.19
N MET A 21 -38.33 15.82 -8.17
CA MET A 21 -37.00 15.22 -8.20
C MET A 21 -36.28 15.59 -6.91
N VAL A 22 -35.75 14.58 -6.23
CA VAL A 22 -35.02 14.77 -4.98
C VAL A 22 -33.69 15.44 -5.31
N ASP A 23 -33.43 16.56 -4.66
CA ASP A 23 -32.17 17.29 -4.77
C ASP A 23 -31.29 16.88 -3.58
N PHE A 24 -30.37 15.94 -3.84
CA PHE A 24 -29.41 15.50 -2.83
C PHE A 24 -28.20 16.46 -2.83
N PRO A 25 -27.90 17.14 -1.71
CA PRO A 25 -26.75 18.03 -1.66
C PRO A 25 -25.45 17.22 -1.79
N ASN A 26 -24.55 17.66 -2.67
CA ASN A 26 -23.19 17.13 -2.76
C ASN A 26 -22.31 17.82 -1.69
N ALA A 27 -21.71 17.03 -0.80
CA ALA A 27 -20.81 17.49 0.26
C ALA A 27 -19.34 17.12 0.03
N ASP A 28 -18.98 16.59 -1.14
CA ASP A 28 -17.67 16.02 -1.44
C ASP A 28 -16.55 17.03 -1.21
N ALA A 29 -16.75 18.29 -1.63
CA ALA A 29 -15.76 19.35 -1.48
C ALA A 29 -15.47 19.66 0.00
N ILE A 30 -16.52 19.74 0.82
CA ILE A 30 -16.43 20.06 2.26
C ILE A 30 -15.70 18.93 2.99
N VAL A 31 -16.07 17.68 2.71
CA VAL A 31 -15.43 16.51 3.30
C VAL A 31 -13.96 16.44 2.89
N ARG A 32 -13.66 16.67 1.59
CA ARG A 32 -12.29 16.66 1.09
C ARG A 32 -11.42 17.75 1.70
N GLU A 33 -11.95 18.97 1.85
CA GLU A 33 -11.24 20.06 2.50
C GLU A 33 -10.94 19.74 3.97
N GLY A 34 -11.92 19.20 4.71
CA GLY A 34 -11.73 18.78 6.10
C GLY A 34 -10.64 17.71 6.25
N LEU A 35 -10.57 16.75 5.33
CA LEU A 35 -9.54 15.71 5.32
C LEU A 35 -8.14 16.26 4.98
N LEU A 36 -8.04 17.22 4.07
CA LEU A 36 -6.76 17.83 3.70
C LEU A 36 -6.23 18.81 4.76
N ALA A 37 -7.13 19.48 5.49
CA ALA A 37 -6.77 20.45 6.53
C ALA A 37 -6.45 19.80 7.88
N ALA A 38 -6.88 18.57 8.13
CA ALA A 38 -6.65 17.88 9.40
C ALA A 38 -5.15 17.55 9.59
N PRO A 39 -4.50 18.02 10.67
CA PRO A 39 -3.12 17.66 10.96
C PRO A 39 -3.02 16.18 11.33
N ARG A 40 -1.91 15.54 10.96
CA ARG A 40 -1.60 14.17 11.39
C ARG A 40 -1.34 14.14 12.91
N PRO A 41 -1.78 13.09 13.62
CA PRO A 41 -1.60 13.00 15.07
C PRO A 41 -0.12 12.87 15.45
N ASP A 42 0.21 13.18 16.69
CA ASP A 42 1.59 13.07 17.22
C ASP A 42 2.16 11.65 17.14
N GLU A 43 1.30 10.63 17.17
CA GLU A 43 1.69 9.23 17.01
C GLU A 43 1.94 8.84 15.56
N ALA A 44 1.59 9.69 14.58
CA ALA A 44 1.71 9.35 13.17
C ALA A 44 3.15 9.04 12.77
N VAL A 45 3.33 8.08 11.85
CA VAL A 45 4.65 7.57 11.44
C VAL A 45 4.90 7.79 9.95
N ASP A 46 6.16 7.93 9.54
CA ASP A 46 6.45 8.01 8.10
C ASP A 46 6.16 6.66 7.43
N ILE A 47 6.59 5.56 8.04
CA ILE A 47 6.41 4.22 7.48
C ILE A 47 5.99 3.20 8.53
N MET A 48 5.06 2.34 8.15
CA MET A 48 4.66 1.16 8.90
C MET A 48 5.13 -0.10 8.18
N LEU A 49 5.94 -0.92 8.84
CA LEU A 49 6.49 -2.19 8.34
C LEU A 49 5.70 -3.34 8.95
N VAL A 50 5.03 -4.13 8.13
CA VAL A 50 3.94 -5.00 8.58
C VAL A 50 4.14 -6.45 8.12
N ASN A 51 4.05 -7.36 9.09
CA ASN A 51 3.66 -8.75 8.84
C ASN A 51 2.14 -8.82 9.06
N PRO A 52 1.33 -8.90 7.98
CA PRO A 52 -0.11 -8.63 8.05
C PRO A 52 -0.87 -9.73 8.80
N PRO A 53 -2.14 -9.49 9.18
CA PRO A 53 -3.01 -10.52 9.74
C PRO A 53 -3.00 -11.80 8.89
N THR A 54 -3.20 -12.94 9.52
CA THR A 54 -3.26 -14.23 8.81
C THR A 54 -4.68 -14.53 8.37
N PRO A 55 -4.88 -15.27 7.25
CA PRO A 55 -6.21 -15.49 6.69
C PRO A 55 -7.16 -16.28 7.62
N ASP A 56 -6.59 -17.08 8.53
CA ASP A 56 -7.32 -18.02 9.38
C ASP A 56 -6.97 -17.91 10.86
N GLY A 57 -6.24 -16.86 11.28
CA GLY A 57 -5.70 -16.71 12.65
C GLY A 57 -4.62 -17.75 13.02
N GLY A 58 -4.25 -18.62 12.08
CA GLY A 58 -3.16 -19.56 12.21
C GLY A 58 -1.81 -18.87 12.10
N LEU A 59 -0.74 -19.57 12.46
CA LEU A 59 0.62 -19.06 12.32
C LEU A 59 1.17 -19.38 10.93
N TRP A 60 1.58 -18.34 10.22
CA TRP A 60 2.17 -18.44 8.88
C TRP A 60 3.61 -17.96 8.87
N ILE A 61 4.49 -18.72 8.25
CA ILE A 61 5.86 -18.32 8.00
C ILE A 61 5.83 -17.38 6.80
N ARG A 62 6.14 -16.11 7.03
CA ARG A 62 6.44 -15.12 6.01
C ARG A 62 7.87 -14.63 6.27
N THR A 63 8.80 -14.93 5.37
CA THR A 63 10.16 -14.36 5.34
C THR A 63 10.66 -14.17 3.91
N GLN A 64 11.59 -13.24 3.68
CA GLN A 64 12.17 -12.94 2.35
C GLN A 64 12.85 -14.16 1.70
N HIS A 65 13.39 -15.08 2.50
CA HIS A 65 14.23 -16.17 1.98
C HIS A 65 13.52 -17.51 1.85
N ARG A 66 12.20 -17.57 2.12
CA ARG A 66 11.43 -18.82 2.03
C ARG A 66 10.06 -18.58 1.45
N VAL A 67 9.60 -19.56 0.68
CA VAL A 67 8.19 -19.61 0.27
C VAL A 67 7.35 -19.73 1.53
N GLY A 68 6.29 -18.93 1.60
CA GLY A 68 5.42 -18.91 2.76
C GLY A 68 4.73 -20.24 2.97
N ARG A 69 4.41 -20.55 4.22
CA ARG A 69 3.65 -21.74 4.59
C ARG A 69 3.10 -21.60 5.99
N ARG A 70 2.03 -22.31 6.30
CA ARG A 70 1.59 -22.51 7.68
C ARG A 70 2.67 -23.28 8.45
N THR A 71 3.00 -22.86 9.68
CA THR A 71 3.93 -23.64 10.53
C THR A 71 3.25 -24.92 11.02
N ARG A 72 3.99 -26.03 11.03
CA ARG A 72 3.51 -27.31 11.56
C ARG A 72 3.66 -27.38 13.09
N GLU A 73 4.64 -26.66 13.59
CA GLU A 73 5.08 -26.63 14.98
C GLU A 73 4.39 -25.52 15.80
N ASN A 74 3.51 -24.73 15.16
CA ASN A 74 2.94 -23.50 15.74
C ASN A 74 4.02 -22.52 16.26
N MET A 75 5.14 -22.43 15.55
CA MET A 75 6.23 -21.51 15.86
C MET A 75 6.03 -20.15 15.18
N VAL A 76 6.13 -19.08 15.96
CA VAL A 76 6.22 -17.71 15.44
C VAL A 76 7.62 -17.50 14.85
N TRP A 77 7.68 -17.11 13.57
CA TRP A 77 8.95 -16.83 12.90
C TRP A 77 9.32 -15.35 13.06
N PRO A 78 10.54 -15.04 13.52
CA PRO A 78 10.96 -13.67 13.76
C PRO A 78 11.02 -12.87 12.45
N GLN A 79 10.53 -11.64 12.51
CA GLN A 79 10.48 -10.73 11.36
C GLN A 79 11.79 -9.96 11.20
N VAL A 80 12.88 -10.70 10.94
CA VAL A 80 14.24 -10.13 10.82
C VAL A 80 14.32 -9.11 9.69
N SER A 81 13.74 -9.39 8.52
CA SER A 81 13.74 -8.44 7.39
C SER A 81 13.04 -7.12 7.73
N LEU A 82 11.93 -7.17 8.48
CA LEU A 82 11.23 -5.95 8.92
C LEU A 82 12.08 -5.16 9.93
N ALA A 83 12.72 -5.86 10.88
CA ALA A 83 13.61 -5.25 11.86
C ALA A 83 14.85 -4.62 11.21
N GLN A 84 15.43 -5.28 10.20
CA GLN A 84 16.60 -4.79 9.47
C GLN A 84 16.27 -3.53 8.66
N MET A 85 15.14 -3.53 7.94
CA MET A 85 14.64 -2.33 7.26
C MET A 85 14.33 -1.20 8.26
N ALA A 86 13.73 -1.50 9.41
CA ALA A 86 13.49 -0.49 10.45
C ALA A 86 14.80 0.17 10.91
N ALA A 87 15.86 -0.61 11.10
CA ALA A 87 17.17 -0.13 11.50
C ALA A 87 17.83 0.76 10.44
N LEU A 88 17.63 0.49 9.14
CA LEU A 88 18.13 1.33 8.06
C LEU A 88 17.38 2.66 7.91
N LEU A 89 16.13 2.71 8.35
CA LEU A 89 15.25 3.87 8.22
C LEU A 89 15.31 4.81 9.43
N HIS A 90 15.46 4.25 10.64
CA HIS A 90 15.64 5.02 11.86
C HIS A 90 17.05 5.65 11.93
N PRO A 91 17.22 6.89 12.44
CA PRO A 91 16.19 7.80 12.97
C PRO A 91 15.61 8.77 11.93
N VAL A 92 16.05 8.73 10.67
CA VAL A 92 15.66 9.69 9.61
C VAL A 92 14.16 9.63 9.30
N TYR A 93 13.58 8.44 9.45
CA TYR A 93 12.15 8.19 9.34
C TYR A 93 11.61 7.74 10.69
N LYS A 94 10.39 8.19 11.01
CA LYS A 94 9.63 7.63 12.12
C LYS A 94 8.98 6.32 11.67
N VAL A 95 9.38 5.22 12.30
CA VAL A 95 9.02 3.85 11.89
C VAL A 95 8.11 3.19 12.94
N LYS A 96 7.10 2.45 12.48
CA LYS A 96 6.39 1.47 13.31
C LYS A 96 6.53 0.07 12.69
N VAL A 97 6.96 -0.90 13.47
CA VAL A 97 6.90 -2.32 13.09
C VAL A 97 5.67 -2.95 13.74
N VAL A 98 4.90 -3.72 12.98
CA VAL A 98 3.74 -4.48 13.47
C VAL A 98 3.80 -5.92 12.97
N ASP A 99 3.74 -6.85 13.91
CA ASP A 99 3.68 -8.28 13.60
C ASP A 99 2.33 -8.86 14.03
N CYS A 100 1.35 -8.78 13.13
CA CYS A 100 -0.01 -9.25 13.38
C CYS A 100 -0.05 -10.76 13.60
N ASN A 101 0.87 -11.51 13.00
CA ASN A 101 0.95 -12.96 13.14
C ASN A 101 1.42 -13.34 14.55
N ALA A 102 2.45 -12.68 15.07
CA ALA A 102 2.94 -12.89 16.44
C ALA A 102 1.90 -12.45 17.48
N GLU A 103 1.22 -11.33 17.24
CA GLU A 103 0.21 -10.77 18.15
C GLU A 103 -1.18 -11.42 18.00
N ARG A 104 -1.36 -12.34 17.05
CA ARG A 104 -2.66 -12.95 16.69
C ARG A 104 -3.74 -11.92 16.33
N MET A 105 -3.31 -10.80 15.77
CA MET A 105 -4.14 -9.66 15.47
C MET A 105 -5.00 -9.90 14.24
N GLY A 106 -6.30 -9.62 14.37
CA GLY A 106 -7.25 -9.67 13.26
C GLY A 106 -7.30 -8.36 12.45
N TRP A 107 -8.03 -8.37 11.34
CA TRP A 107 -8.19 -7.19 10.49
C TRP A 107 -8.81 -5.99 11.22
N HIS A 108 -9.76 -6.23 12.13
CA HIS A 108 -10.41 -5.16 12.89
C HIS A 108 -9.39 -4.38 13.74
N GLU A 109 -8.61 -5.08 14.56
CA GLU A 109 -7.56 -4.49 15.39
C GLU A 109 -6.48 -3.82 14.53
N PHE A 110 -6.08 -4.47 13.43
CA PHE A 110 -5.10 -3.92 12.51
C PHE A 110 -5.58 -2.60 11.87
N THR A 111 -6.86 -2.48 11.49
CA THR A 111 -7.40 -1.21 10.97
C THR A 111 -7.35 -0.08 11.97
N GLN A 112 -7.55 -0.36 13.26
CA GLN A 112 -7.40 0.65 14.31
C GLN A 112 -5.96 1.15 14.42
N LEU A 113 -4.96 0.28 14.19
CA LEU A 113 -3.56 0.71 14.14
C LEU A 113 -3.27 1.60 12.93
N LEU A 114 -3.84 1.30 11.77
CA LEU A 114 -3.72 2.17 10.58
C LEU A 114 -4.34 3.55 10.86
N ASP A 115 -5.51 3.61 11.49
CA ASP A 115 -6.18 4.86 11.84
C ASP A 115 -5.39 5.66 12.88
N LYS A 116 -4.76 4.96 13.83
CA LYS A 116 -3.94 5.56 14.89
C LYS A 116 -2.61 6.13 14.35
N TYR A 117 -1.88 5.33 13.58
CA TYR A 117 -0.51 5.67 13.14
C TYR A 117 -0.47 6.40 11.80
N GLN A 118 -1.58 6.43 11.05
CA GLN A 118 -1.75 7.15 9.77
C GLN A 118 -0.48 7.17 8.90
N PRO A 119 0.08 6.00 8.52
CA PRO A 119 1.39 5.97 7.88
C PRO A 119 1.38 6.65 6.50
N LYS A 120 2.43 7.38 6.13
CA LYS A 120 2.60 7.83 4.73
C LYS A 120 2.91 6.66 3.80
N TYR A 121 3.68 5.70 4.31
CA TYR A 121 4.08 4.49 3.61
C TYR A 121 3.66 3.24 4.39
N TYR A 122 3.01 2.32 3.72
CA TYR A 122 2.69 1.00 4.24
C TYR A 122 3.53 -0.03 3.49
N LEU A 123 4.40 -0.73 4.20
CA LEU A 123 5.19 -1.80 3.63
C LEU A 123 4.76 -3.14 4.22
N THR A 124 4.34 -4.06 3.37
CA THR A 124 3.96 -5.42 3.78
C THR A 124 4.89 -6.45 3.18
N GLN A 125 5.10 -7.52 3.94
CA GLN A 125 5.63 -8.72 3.35
C GLN A 125 4.54 -9.45 2.55
N LEU A 126 4.92 -9.99 1.39
CA LEU A 126 4.05 -10.74 0.48
C LEU A 126 4.55 -12.16 0.22
N THR A 127 3.65 -13.13 0.25
CA THR A 127 3.98 -14.51 -0.15
C THR A 127 2.82 -15.18 -0.89
N ALA A 128 3.13 -16.18 -1.72
CA ALA A 128 2.15 -16.77 -2.63
C ALA A 128 0.93 -17.38 -1.90
N PRO A 129 1.08 -18.16 -0.81
CA PRO A 129 -0.07 -18.79 -0.17
C PRO A 129 -1.03 -17.85 0.56
N THR A 130 -0.61 -16.62 0.84
CA THR A 130 -1.42 -15.60 1.53
C THR A 130 -1.57 -14.33 0.70
N LEU A 131 -1.27 -14.38 -0.60
CA LEU A 131 -1.19 -13.24 -1.52
C LEU A 131 -2.38 -12.29 -1.40
N GLU A 132 -3.59 -12.79 -1.61
CA GLU A 132 -4.82 -11.99 -1.57
C GLU A 132 -5.05 -11.36 -0.19
N ASN A 133 -4.83 -12.14 0.87
CA ASN A 133 -4.95 -11.66 2.24
C ASN A 133 -3.91 -10.58 2.57
N ASP A 134 -2.66 -10.77 2.17
CA ASP A 134 -1.59 -9.82 2.43
C ASP A 134 -1.85 -8.49 1.69
N LEU A 135 -2.38 -8.56 0.46
CA LEU A 135 -2.73 -7.38 -0.35
C LEU A 135 -4.02 -6.69 0.09
N TYR A 136 -4.88 -7.35 0.87
CA TYR A 136 -5.96 -6.67 1.56
C TYR A 136 -5.44 -5.60 2.55
N GLY A 137 -4.28 -5.83 3.17
CA GLY A 137 -3.59 -4.81 3.96
C GLY A 137 -3.20 -3.58 3.13
N CYS A 138 -2.71 -3.79 1.91
CA CYS A 138 -2.41 -2.70 0.97
C CYS A 138 -3.69 -1.93 0.62
N PHE A 139 -4.80 -2.62 0.31
CA PHE A 139 -6.08 -1.96 0.05
C PHE A 139 -6.51 -1.06 1.21
N LEU A 140 -6.47 -1.58 2.45
CA LEU A 140 -6.88 -0.82 3.64
C LEU A 140 -5.99 0.39 3.90
N ALA A 141 -4.68 0.28 3.71
CA ALA A 141 -3.73 1.37 3.89
C ALA A 141 -3.84 2.42 2.77
N HIS A 142 -3.97 1.97 1.52
CA HIS A 142 -4.14 2.85 0.35
C HIS A 142 -5.43 3.67 0.45
N ALA A 143 -6.53 3.05 0.89
CA ALA A 143 -7.80 3.75 1.14
C ALA A 143 -7.69 4.85 2.22
N ARG A 144 -6.64 4.80 3.05
CA ARG A 144 -6.30 5.81 4.07
C ARG A 144 -5.22 6.80 3.61
N GLY A 145 -4.84 6.76 2.34
CA GLY A 145 -3.87 7.68 1.74
C GLY A 145 -2.40 7.25 1.85
N ALA A 146 -2.11 6.05 2.38
CA ALA A 146 -0.73 5.55 2.40
C ALA A 146 -0.29 5.09 1.01
N LYS A 147 0.95 5.38 0.64
CA LYS A 147 1.63 4.71 -0.48
C LYS A 147 2.03 3.31 -0.04
N THR A 148 1.64 2.31 -0.81
CA THR A 148 1.80 0.91 -0.45
C THR A 148 2.99 0.27 -1.15
N ILE A 149 3.71 -0.58 -0.42
CA ILE A 149 4.95 -1.19 -0.83
C ILE A 149 4.88 -2.66 -0.45
N ALA A 150 5.25 -3.55 -1.35
CA ALA A 150 5.38 -4.97 -1.04
C ALA A 150 6.78 -5.49 -1.36
N PHE A 151 7.24 -6.45 -0.57
CA PHE A 151 8.44 -7.23 -0.84
C PHE A 151 8.18 -8.70 -0.50
N GLY A 152 8.97 -9.60 -1.08
CA GLY A 152 8.86 -11.02 -0.75
C GLY A 152 9.22 -11.95 -1.90
N THR A 153 9.22 -13.24 -1.57
CA THR A 153 9.54 -14.33 -2.52
C THR A 153 8.59 -14.41 -3.71
N HIS A 154 7.33 -13.99 -3.55
CA HIS A 154 6.34 -14.06 -4.63
C HIS A 154 6.48 -12.91 -5.62
N ILE A 155 6.66 -11.68 -5.13
CA ILE A 155 6.67 -10.50 -5.99
C ILE A 155 7.98 -10.34 -6.75
N THR A 156 9.08 -10.89 -6.22
CA THR A 156 10.40 -10.79 -6.84
C THR A 156 10.46 -11.38 -8.26
N PRO A 157 10.02 -12.63 -8.53
CA PRO A 157 10.10 -13.20 -9.88
C PRO A 157 9.02 -12.73 -10.85
N ILE A 158 7.87 -12.24 -10.36
CA ILE A 158 6.71 -11.88 -11.20
C ILE A 158 6.08 -10.53 -10.80
N PRO A 159 6.86 -9.45 -10.66
CA PRO A 159 6.37 -8.19 -10.09
C PRO A 159 5.24 -7.55 -10.91
N ALA A 160 5.37 -7.52 -12.24
CA ALA A 160 4.38 -6.89 -13.11
C ALA A 160 3.02 -7.60 -13.06
N GLU A 161 3.01 -8.93 -13.20
CA GLU A 161 1.78 -9.73 -13.14
C GLU A 161 1.18 -9.74 -11.73
N THR A 162 2.02 -9.76 -10.69
CA THR A 162 1.55 -9.66 -9.30
C THR A 162 0.87 -8.33 -9.06
N MET A 163 1.45 -7.22 -9.53
CA MET A 163 0.86 -5.89 -9.30
C MET A 163 -0.40 -5.66 -10.14
N ARG A 164 -0.45 -6.14 -11.39
CA ARG A 164 -1.53 -5.80 -12.34
C ARG A 164 -2.96 -5.86 -11.76
N PRO A 165 -3.41 -6.94 -11.07
CA PRO A 165 -4.77 -7.01 -10.53
C PRO A 165 -4.99 -6.21 -9.23
N TYR A 166 -3.95 -5.67 -8.60
CA TYR A 166 -4.05 -4.98 -7.30
C TYR A 166 -3.65 -3.50 -7.41
N PRO A 167 -4.57 -2.61 -7.83
CA PRO A 167 -4.29 -1.18 -8.02
C PRO A 167 -3.84 -0.48 -6.75
N SER A 168 -4.24 -1.00 -5.59
CA SER A 168 -3.83 -0.50 -4.27
C SER A 168 -2.41 -0.92 -3.87
N LEU A 169 -1.63 -1.55 -4.75
CA LEU A 169 -0.20 -1.79 -4.56
C LEU A 169 0.59 -0.83 -5.46
N ASP A 170 1.24 0.16 -4.86
CA ASP A 170 1.91 1.26 -5.58
C ASP A 170 3.33 0.90 -6.01
N PHE A 171 4.08 0.18 -5.14
CA PHE A 171 5.47 -0.22 -5.36
C PHE A 171 5.72 -1.68 -4.98
N ALA A 172 6.65 -2.30 -5.69
CA ALA A 172 7.25 -3.58 -5.32
C ALA A 172 8.75 -3.42 -5.17
N LEU A 173 9.32 -3.97 -4.10
CA LEU A 173 10.76 -4.15 -3.95
C LEU A 173 11.12 -5.53 -4.51
N VAL A 174 11.96 -5.56 -5.53
CA VAL A 174 12.33 -6.74 -6.30
C VAL A 174 13.76 -7.15 -5.99
N GLY A 175 13.93 -8.36 -5.47
CA GLY A 175 15.22 -8.84 -4.95
C GLY A 175 15.40 -8.42 -3.50
N GLU A 176 16.57 -7.91 -3.15
CA GLU A 176 16.87 -7.48 -1.77
C GLU A 176 16.17 -6.16 -1.42
N PRO A 177 15.35 -6.13 -0.35
CA PRO A 177 14.51 -4.97 -0.05
C PRO A 177 15.22 -3.90 0.78
N ASP A 178 16.30 -4.23 1.48
CA ASP A 178 16.90 -3.42 2.55
C ASP A 178 17.41 -2.05 2.12
N LEU A 179 18.39 -2.00 1.22
CA LEU A 179 18.88 -0.73 0.68
C LEU A 179 17.86 -0.12 -0.29
N THR A 180 17.06 -0.96 -0.96
CA THR A 180 16.05 -0.55 -1.91
C THR A 180 14.95 0.31 -1.25
N ILE A 181 14.45 -0.08 -0.07
CA ILE A 181 13.45 0.74 0.64
C ILE A 181 14.05 2.05 1.10
N ARG A 182 15.28 2.03 1.61
CA ARG A 182 15.96 3.25 2.05
C ARG A 182 16.15 4.20 0.86
N ASP A 183 16.57 3.67 -0.28
CA ASP A 183 16.77 4.44 -1.48
C ASP A 183 15.46 5.02 -2.01
N LEU A 184 14.41 4.21 -2.10
CA LEU A 184 13.09 4.64 -2.56
C LEU A 184 12.55 5.80 -1.71
N LEU A 185 12.58 5.68 -0.38
CA LEU A 185 12.08 6.75 0.50
C LEU A 185 12.92 8.02 0.42
N ASP A 186 14.26 7.90 0.34
CA ASP A 186 15.13 9.07 0.22
C ASP A 186 14.88 9.82 -1.09
N HIS A 187 14.55 9.12 -2.17
CA HIS A 187 14.09 9.74 -3.42
C HIS A 187 12.76 10.45 -3.22
N LEU A 188 11.75 9.78 -2.66
CA LEU A 188 10.40 10.34 -2.53
C LEU A 188 10.32 11.52 -1.56
N GLU A 189 11.17 11.55 -0.53
CA GLU A 189 11.16 12.58 0.51
C GLU A 189 12.34 13.57 0.40
N GLY A 190 13.27 13.36 -0.54
CA GLY A 190 14.42 14.24 -0.76
C GLY A 190 15.42 14.26 0.39
N LYS A 191 15.69 13.11 1.03
CA LYS A 191 16.49 13.00 2.28
C LYS A 191 17.86 12.32 2.12
N PHE A 192 18.45 12.36 0.93
CA PHE A 192 19.73 11.70 0.64
C PHE A 192 20.89 12.16 1.53
N ASP A 193 20.92 13.45 1.83
CA ASP A 193 21.91 14.13 2.66
C ASP A 193 21.80 13.77 4.15
N GLN A 194 20.67 13.19 4.57
CA GLN A 194 20.44 12.74 5.95
C GLN A 194 20.92 11.31 6.21
N ARG A 195 21.55 10.65 5.22
CA ARG A 195 22.17 9.34 5.42
C ARG A 195 23.36 9.43 6.36
N SER A 196 23.44 8.52 7.32
CA SER A 196 24.63 8.42 8.18
C SER A 196 25.86 7.95 7.38
N PRO A 197 27.08 8.16 7.89
CA PRO A 197 28.30 7.66 7.25
C PRO A 197 28.26 6.15 7.00
N GLU A 198 27.67 5.36 7.91
CA GLU A 198 27.55 3.91 7.80
C GLU A 198 26.61 3.53 6.65
N ILE A 199 25.46 4.21 6.53
CA ILE A 199 24.52 3.98 5.41
C ILE A 199 25.19 4.34 4.08
N ASN A 200 25.89 5.48 4.01
CA ASN A 200 26.63 5.88 2.81
C ASN A 200 27.73 4.85 2.43
N ALA A 201 28.42 4.29 3.43
CA ALA A 201 29.39 3.23 3.22
C ALA A 201 28.73 1.94 2.70
N MET A 202 27.54 1.57 3.19
CA MET A 202 26.78 0.42 2.68
C MET A 202 26.39 0.61 1.21
N PHE A 203 25.87 1.78 0.83
CA PHE A 203 25.54 2.08 -0.57
C PHE A 203 26.78 2.00 -1.46
N THR A 204 27.88 2.67 -1.07
CA THR A 204 29.14 2.67 -1.82
C THR A 204 29.74 1.26 -1.96
N LYS A 205 29.65 0.42 -0.91
CA LYS A 205 30.17 -0.95 -0.94
C LYS A 205 29.34 -1.86 -1.82
N THR A 206 28.01 -1.72 -1.80
CA THR A 206 27.11 -2.50 -2.63
C THR A 206 27.21 -2.10 -4.10
N ASP A 207 27.32 -0.80 -4.37
CA ASP A 207 27.47 -0.25 -5.72
C ASP A 207 28.36 1.01 -5.68
N PRO A 208 29.64 0.88 -6.06
CA PRO A 208 30.57 2.02 -6.12
C PRO A 208 30.16 3.11 -7.12
N SER A 209 29.27 2.80 -8.07
CA SER A 209 28.77 3.73 -9.08
C SER A 209 27.44 4.38 -8.70
N TYR A 210 26.91 4.07 -7.51
CA TYR A 210 25.63 4.56 -7.06
C TYR A 210 25.59 6.09 -7.02
N LYS A 211 24.49 6.65 -7.52
CA LYS A 211 24.14 8.06 -7.40
C LYS A 211 22.61 8.22 -7.33
N PRO A 212 22.09 9.20 -6.58
CA PRO A 212 20.67 9.55 -6.62
C PRO A 212 20.20 9.79 -8.06
N SER A 213 19.04 9.24 -8.41
CA SER A 213 18.46 9.37 -9.74
C SER A 213 17.43 10.48 -9.78
N LEU A 214 17.84 11.64 -10.29
CA LEU A 214 17.01 12.83 -10.43
C LEU A 214 16.99 13.27 -11.90
N ASN A 215 15.87 13.85 -12.33
CA ASN A 215 15.73 14.54 -13.61
C ASN A 215 16.44 15.90 -13.56
N ALA A 216 16.59 16.54 -14.72
CA ALA A 216 17.25 17.85 -14.83
C ALA A 216 16.53 18.97 -14.04
N ASP A 217 15.23 18.81 -13.79
CA ASP A 217 14.41 19.73 -12.99
C ASP A 217 14.44 19.41 -11.48
N GLY A 218 15.22 18.41 -11.06
CA GLY A 218 15.33 17.97 -9.67
C GLY A 218 14.24 16.98 -9.22
N THR A 219 13.28 16.65 -10.08
CA THR A 219 12.25 15.64 -9.75
C THR A 219 12.83 14.22 -9.78
N VAL A 220 12.20 13.30 -9.06
CA VAL A 220 12.66 11.90 -8.98
C VAL A 220 12.59 11.21 -10.33
N ASN A 221 13.69 10.60 -10.75
CA ASN A 221 13.70 9.68 -11.88
C ASN A 221 13.57 8.23 -11.39
N MET A 222 12.34 7.72 -11.35
CA MET A 222 12.04 6.36 -10.90
C MET A 222 12.81 5.28 -11.67
N HIS A 223 13.20 5.53 -12.93
CA HIS A 223 13.92 4.55 -13.74
C HIS A 223 15.34 4.29 -13.23
N GLY A 224 15.97 5.19 -12.47
CA GLY A 224 17.30 4.95 -11.92
C GLY A 224 17.32 4.35 -10.52
N ILE A 225 16.16 4.15 -9.88
CA ILE A 225 16.08 3.43 -8.61
C ILE A 225 16.15 1.93 -8.91
N LYS A 226 17.15 1.26 -8.32
CA LYS A 226 17.40 -0.18 -8.56
C LYS A 226 16.38 -1.04 -7.81
N GLY A 227 16.08 -2.23 -8.34
CA GLY A 227 15.24 -3.22 -7.66
C GLY A 227 13.81 -2.79 -7.35
N ILE A 228 13.16 -1.98 -8.19
CA ILE A 228 11.75 -1.60 -7.99
C ILE A 228 10.86 -1.88 -9.20
N ALA A 229 9.60 -2.18 -8.91
CA ALA A 229 8.47 -1.98 -9.82
C ALA A 229 7.52 -0.94 -9.22
N TRP A 230 6.86 -0.14 -10.05
CA TRP A 230 5.97 0.92 -9.58
C TRP A 230 4.84 1.19 -10.55
N ARG A 231 3.82 1.93 -10.09
CA ARG A 231 2.74 2.42 -10.96
C ARG A 231 3.05 3.79 -11.58
N LYS A 232 2.94 3.88 -12.91
CA LYS A 232 2.99 5.13 -13.68
C LYS A 232 1.71 5.25 -14.51
N GLY A 233 0.84 6.20 -14.14
CA GLY A 233 -0.44 6.39 -14.85
C GLY A 233 -1.37 5.18 -14.82
N GLY A 234 -1.30 4.36 -13.76
CA GLY A 234 -2.08 3.13 -13.61
C GLY A 234 -1.38 1.87 -14.15
N GLU A 235 -0.44 2.02 -15.08
CA GLU A 235 0.35 0.90 -15.62
C GLU A 235 1.54 0.55 -14.72
N VAL A 236 1.93 -0.72 -14.74
CA VAL A 236 3.09 -1.20 -13.96
C VAL A 236 4.35 -1.03 -14.81
N SER A 237 5.32 -0.31 -14.25
CA SER A 237 6.65 -0.11 -14.82
C SER A 237 7.69 -0.83 -13.97
N LEU A 238 8.78 -1.25 -14.61
CA LEU A 238 9.92 -1.92 -13.99
C LEU A 238 11.16 -1.06 -14.22
N SER A 239 12.05 -0.98 -13.23
CA SER A 239 13.33 -0.30 -13.45
C SER A 239 14.20 -1.13 -14.41
N PRO A 240 15.10 -0.50 -15.20
CA PRO A 240 15.97 -1.22 -16.12
C PRO A 240 16.81 -2.31 -15.42
N ASP A 241 17.36 -2.00 -14.25
CA ASP A 241 18.05 -2.98 -13.38
C ASP A 241 17.15 -4.16 -13.00
N THR A 242 15.87 -3.91 -12.72
CA THR A 242 14.90 -4.98 -12.42
C THR A 242 14.61 -5.84 -13.65
N LEU A 243 14.42 -5.22 -14.82
CA LEU A 243 14.20 -5.94 -16.08
C LEU A 243 15.39 -6.84 -16.43
N GLU A 244 16.61 -6.34 -16.27
CA GLU A 244 17.84 -7.10 -16.50
C GLU A 244 17.91 -8.33 -15.59
N ARG A 245 17.64 -8.17 -14.29
CA ARG A 245 17.63 -9.28 -13.32
C ARG A 245 16.60 -10.38 -13.63
N LEU A 246 15.48 -10.02 -14.26
CA LEU A 246 14.40 -10.96 -14.60
C LEU A 246 14.57 -11.63 -15.97
N SER A 247 15.52 -11.18 -16.77
CA SER A 247 15.75 -11.68 -18.13
C SER A 247 16.70 -12.89 -18.20
N TYR A 248 17.14 -13.41 -17.05
CA TYR A 248 17.99 -14.59 -16.89
C TYR A 248 17.20 -15.80 -16.39
#